data_AF-A0A4V2YPS6-F1
#
_entry.id   AF-A0A4V2YPS6-F1
#
_cell.length_a   1.000
_cell.length_b   1.000
_cell.length_c   1.000
_cell.angle_alpha   90.00
_cell.angle_beta   90.00
_cell.angle_gamma   90.00
#
_symmetry.space_group_name_H-M   'P 1'
#
loop_
_entity.id
_entity.type
_entity.pdbx_description
1 polymer ?
#
loop_
_entity_poly.entity_id
_entity_poly.type
_entity_poly.pdbx_seq_one_letter_code
_entity_poly.pdbx_strand_id
1 'polypeptide(L)'
;MQLVSSAENSSLDWRAQYKYIEDIHDGRGYTGGIIGFTSGTGDMLELVQLYTNRKPNNPLAGYLPALRAVNGSDSLEGLDGFPQAWEEAAQDQAFQQAQNDERDRGYFNPAVQAGNSDGVGTLGQFIYYDALVVHGDGSDPTTFSSIRNRARARAATPADGGDETTYLHAFLDERVWAMKQEPAHEDTSRIDTAQRVFLNNGNLNLNTPLDWHVYGSPYHIS
;
A
#
# COMPACT_ATOMS: atom_id res chain seq x y z
N MET A 1 3.94 -4.92 -7.60
CA MET A 1 4.47 -3.54 -7.56
C MET A 1 3.88 -2.66 -8.65
N GLN A 2 4.02 -2.98 -9.94
CA GLN A 2 3.47 -2.14 -11.02
C GLN A 2 1.95 -1.87 -10.89
N LEU A 3 1.16 -2.88 -10.53
CA LEU A 3 -0.28 -2.71 -10.27
C LEU A 3 -0.57 -1.66 -9.19
N VAL A 4 0.13 -1.73 -8.03
CA VAL A 4 -0.03 -0.74 -6.95
C VAL A 4 0.42 0.64 -7.41
N SER A 5 1.58 0.76 -8.08
CA SER A 5 2.08 2.05 -8.56
C SER A 5 1.16 2.71 -9.60
N SER A 6 0.39 1.92 -10.36
CA SER A 6 -0.62 2.49 -11.26
C SER A 6 -1.76 3.20 -10.52
N ALA A 7 -2.08 2.76 -9.29
CA ALA A 7 -3.08 3.39 -8.43
C ALA A 7 -2.47 4.49 -7.55
N GLU A 8 -1.26 4.30 -7.01
CA GLU A 8 -0.65 5.31 -6.13
C GLU A 8 -0.07 6.49 -6.92
N ASN A 9 0.41 6.26 -8.15
CA ASN A 9 1.23 7.23 -8.88
C ASN A 9 0.88 7.37 -10.36
N SER A 10 -0.22 6.77 -10.81
CA SER A 10 -0.62 6.74 -12.23
C SER A 10 0.48 6.25 -13.19
N SER A 11 1.40 5.38 -12.72
CA SER A 11 2.58 4.94 -13.49
C SER A 11 2.92 3.47 -13.24
N LEU A 12 3.49 2.80 -14.25
CA LEU A 12 4.06 1.44 -14.08
C LEU A 12 5.54 1.47 -13.68
N ASP A 13 6.20 2.62 -13.78
CA ASP A 13 7.58 2.79 -13.31
C ASP A 13 7.59 3.03 -11.79
N TRP A 14 7.36 1.95 -11.06
CA TRP A 14 7.33 1.96 -9.59
C TRP A 14 8.69 2.34 -8.99
N ARG A 15 9.81 2.16 -9.72
CA ARG A 15 11.14 2.53 -9.24
C ARG A 15 11.36 4.04 -9.29
N ALA A 16 10.70 4.76 -10.19
CA ALA A 16 10.72 6.22 -10.18
C ALA A 16 10.10 6.81 -8.89
N GLN A 17 9.35 6.00 -8.13
CA GLN A 17 8.64 6.44 -6.92
C GLN A 17 9.48 6.43 -5.65
N TYR A 18 10.71 5.90 -5.67
CA TYR A 18 11.59 5.99 -4.50
C TYR A 18 11.79 7.45 -4.03
N LYS A 19 11.80 8.40 -4.96
CA LYS A 19 11.96 9.83 -4.69
C LYS A 19 10.65 10.58 -4.48
N TYR A 20 9.50 9.95 -4.71
CA TYR A 20 8.20 10.61 -4.55
C TYR A 20 8.05 11.08 -3.10
N ILE A 21 7.64 12.33 -2.90
CA ILE A 21 7.27 12.88 -1.60
C ILE A 21 6.39 14.12 -1.81
N GLU A 22 5.22 14.14 -1.19
CA GLU A 22 4.24 15.22 -1.32
C GLU A 22 3.32 15.21 -0.10
N ASP A 23 2.87 16.39 0.35
CA ASP A 23 1.69 16.46 1.21
C ASP A 23 0.47 16.59 0.28
N ILE A 24 -0.28 15.50 0.14
CA ILE A 24 -1.47 15.43 -0.71
C ILE A 24 -2.73 15.97 -0.01
N HIS A 25 -2.57 16.54 1.19
CA HIS A 25 -3.61 17.15 2.00
C HIS A 25 -4.76 16.20 2.38
N ASP A 26 -4.44 14.93 2.60
CA ASP A 26 -5.37 13.89 3.04
C ASP A 26 -5.37 13.70 4.58
N GLY A 27 -4.66 14.56 5.30
CA GLY A 27 -4.52 14.51 6.76
C GLY A 27 -3.44 13.55 7.27
N ARG A 28 -2.58 13.01 6.39
CA ARG A 28 -1.47 12.10 6.77
C ARG A 28 -0.08 12.78 6.77
N GLY A 29 -0.03 14.08 6.46
CA GLY A 29 1.22 14.84 6.30
C GLY A 29 1.93 14.46 5.00
N TYR A 30 3.27 14.43 5.01
CA TYR A 30 4.00 13.96 3.84
C TYR A 30 3.70 12.49 3.57
N THR A 31 3.44 12.16 2.31
CA THR A 31 3.33 10.83 1.72
C THR A 31 4.47 10.64 0.73
N GLY A 32 5.25 9.56 0.85
CA GLY A 32 6.43 9.38 0.00
C GLY A 32 6.87 7.94 -0.22
N GLY A 33 7.70 7.74 -1.25
CA GLY A 33 8.31 6.45 -1.57
C GLY A 33 7.39 5.49 -2.32
N ILE A 34 7.86 4.25 -2.48
CA ILE A 34 7.27 3.24 -3.39
C ILE A 34 5.89 2.71 -3.00
N ILE A 35 5.42 3.01 -1.79
CA ILE A 35 4.09 2.63 -1.29
C ILE A 35 3.39 3.75 -0.51
N GLY A 36 3.90 4.99 -0.56
CA GLY A 36 3.29 6.12 0.15
C GLY A 36 3.44 6.06 1.67
N PHE A 37 4.66 5.85 2.19
CA PHE A 37 4.95 6.00 3.62
C PHE A 37 4.59 7.41 4.08
N THR A 38 3.95 7.56 5.24
CA THR A 38 3.48 8.86 5.72
C THR A 38 4.09 9.33 7.04
N SER A 39 4.33 10.64 7.16
CA SER A 39 4.85 11.23 8.40
C SER A 39 3.86 11.11 9.57
N GLY A 40 2.57 11.10 9.27
CA GLY A 40 1.50 11.06 10.27
C GLY A 40 1.11 9.68 10.78
N THR A 41 1.45 8.59 10.06
CA THR A 41 1.07 7.22 10.46
C THR A 41 2.22 6.39 11.05
N GLY A 42 3.44 6.95 11.03
CA GLY A 42 4.60 6.42 11.73
C GLY A 42 5.48 5.49 10.90
N ASP A 43 4.99 4.96 9.78
CA ASP A 43 5.76 4.10 8.87
C ASP A 43 6.92 4.87 8.19
N MET A 44 6.77 6.16 7.87
CA MET A 44 7.88 7.00 7.40
C MET A 44 8.96 7.17 8.47
N LEU A 45 8.56 7.31 9.74
CA LEU A 45 9.51 7.38 10.85
C LEU A 45 10.27 6.06 11.00
N GLU A 46 9.59 4.91 10.92
CA GLU A 46 10.21 3.59 10.97
C GLU A 46 11.21 3.40 9.82
N LEU A 47 10.84 3.81 8.60
CA LEU A 47 11.71 3.79 7.42
C LEU A 47 12.98 4.64 7.61
N VAL A 48 12.85 5.90 8.03
CA VAL A 48 14.01 6.78 8.23
C VAL A 48 14.89 6.26 9.37
N GLN A 49 14.29 5.63 10.40
CA GLN A 49 15.04 4.99 11.48
C GLN A 49 15.82 3.77 10.97
N LEU A 50 15.21 2.91 10.14
CA LEU A 50 15.90 1.77 9.51
C LEU A 50 17.06 2.24 8.63
N TYR A 51 16.83 3.24 7.78
CA TYR A 51 17.87 3.80 6.93
C TYR A 51 19.02 4.38 7.75
N THR A 52 18.71 5.10 8.83
CA THR A 52 19.72 5.67 9.73
C THR A 52 20.50 4.61 10.49
N ASN A 53 19.87 3.51 10.90
CA ASN A 53 20.58 2.38 11.52
C ASN A 53 21.61 1.76 10.56
N ARG A 54 21.33 1.75 9.25
CA ARG A 54 22.24 1.22 8.21
C ARG A 54 23.31 2.22 7.81
N LYS A 55 22.96 3.51 7.76
CA LYS A 55 23.83 4.60 7.36
C LYS A 55 23.62 5.81 8.29
N PRO A 56 24.35 5.91 9.42
CA PRO A 56 24.07 6.92 10.45
C PRO A 56 24.16 8.38 9.99
N ASN A 57 25.06 8.68 9.04
CA ASN A 57 25.29 10.03 8.53
C ASN A 57 24.57 10.28 7.19
N ASN A 58 23.33 9.81 7.07
CA ASN A 58 22.51 10.02 5.88
C ASN A 58 21.75 11.36 5.96
N PRO A 59 21.29 11.93 4.83
CA PRO A 59 20.64 13.26 4.82
C PRO A 59 19.31 13.32 5.58
N LEU A 60 18.67 12.18 5.88
CA LEU A 60 17.39 12.11 6.61
C LEU A 60 17.57 11.95 8.13
N ALA A 61 18.76 11.59 8.61
CA ALA A 61 18.99 11.29 10.03
C ALA A 61 18.66 12.47 10.96
N GLY A 62 18.94 13.69 10.52
CA GLY A 62 18.66 14.92 11.27
C GLY A 62 17.17 15.19 11.49
N TYR A 63 16.29 14.58 10.69
CA TYR A 63 14.84 14.77 10.75
C TYR A 63 14.14 13.80 11.71
N LEU A 64 14.83 12.79 12.24
CA LEU A 64 14.25 11.82 13.18
C LEU A 64 13.54 12.47 14.40
N PRO A 65 14.08 13.51 15.06
CA PRO A 65 13.36 14.19 16.13
C PRO A 65 12.04 14.83 15.69
N ALA A 66 12.02 15.47 14.52
CA ALA A 66 10.83 16.09 13.96
C ALA A 66 9.79 15.04 13.55
N LEU A 67 10.21 13.98 12.85
CA LEU A 67 9.33 12.85 12.49
C LEU A 67 8.68 12.21 13.72
N ARG A 68 9.39 12.08 14.85
CA ARG A 68 8.78 11.62 16.11
C ARG A 68 7.78 12.58 16.70
N ALA A 69 8.01 13.89 16.55
CA ALA A 69 7.13 14.92 17.11
C ALA A 69 5.83 15.05 16.32
N VAL A 70 5.88 14.89 15.00
CA VAL A 70 4.69 15.04 14.13
C VAL A 70 3.88 13.76 13.95
N ASN A 71 4.44 12.59 14.30
CA ASN A 71 3.76 11.30 14.20
C ASN A 71 2.40 11.30 14.92
N GLY A 72 1.35 10.85 14.24
CA GLY A 72 -0.05 10.94 14.69
C GLY A 72 -0.77 12.22 14.27
N SER A 73 -0.16 13.08 13.44
CA SER A 73 -0.76 14.30 12.90
C SER A 73 -0.31 14.57 11.45
N ASP A 74 -0.91 15.56 10.80
CA ASP A 74 -0.50 16.09 9.51
C ASP A 74 0.53 17.23 9.61
N SER A 75 1.08 17.50 10.80
CA SER A 75 2.03 18.58 11.02
C SER A 75 3.34 18.34 10.25
N LEU A 76 3.89 19.43 9.69
CA LEU A 76 5.19 19.45 9.00
C LEU A 76 6.26 20.22 9.81
N GLU A 77 5.98 20.53 11.07
CA GLU A 77 6.90 21.30 11.93
C GLU A 77 8.26 20.62 12.07
N GLY A 78 9.34 21.34 11.73
CA GLY A 78 10.71 20.82 11.79
C GLY A 78 11.11 19.92 10.62
N LEU A 79 10.27 19.79 9.58
CA LEU A 79 10.57 19.08 8.34
C LEU A 79 10.98 20.01 7.19
N ASP A 80 11.45 21.22 7.50
CA ASP A 80 11.96 22.16 6.50
C ASP A 80 13.11 21.54 5.68
N GLY A 81 12.98 21.57 4.35
CA GLY A 81 13.95 20.95 3.43
C GLY A 81 13.88 19.42 3.34
N PHE A 82 12.97 18.77 4.07
CA PHE A 82 12.83 17.31 4.07
C PHE A 82 12.54 16.72 2.68
N PRO A 83 11.68 17.32 1.82
CA PRO A 83 11.49 16.83 0.45
C PRO A 83 12.79 16.77 -0.37
N GLN A 84 13.64 17.79 -0.25
CA GLN A 84 14.92 17.81 -0.96
C GLN A 84 15.89 16.75 -0.42
N ALA A 85 15.95 16.59 0.91
CA ALA A 85 16.76 15.55 1.53
C ALA A 85 16.26 14.13 1.17
N TRP A 86 14.95 13.96 0.99
CA TRP A 86 14.32 12.72 0.54
C TRP A 86 14.69 12.38 -0.90
N GLU A 87 14.60 13.35 -1.80
CA GLU A 87 15.04 13.18 -3.19
C GLU A 87 16.53 12.86 -3.31
N GLU A 88 17.37 13.47 -2.47
CA GLU A 88 18.79 13.13 -2.38
C GLU A 88 18.98 11.69 -1.87
N ALA A 89 18.30 11.33 -0.79
CA ALA A 89 18.36 9.99 -0.22
C ALA A 89 17.91 8.92 -1.21
N ALA A 90 16.92 9.20 -2.05
CA ALA A 90 16.37 8.28 -3.05
C ALA A 90 17.40 7.83 -4.10
N GLN A 91 18.52 8.54 -4.24
CA GLN A 91 19.63 8.13 -5.10
C GLN A 91 20.53 7.08 -4.42
N ASP A 92 20.46 6.94 -3.10
CA ASP A 92 21.22 5.98 -2.32
C ASP A 92 20.54 4.59 -2.35
N GLN A 93 21.28 3.58 -2.79
CA GLN A 93 20.85 2.19 -2.77
C GLN A 93 20.44 1.71 -1.37
N ALA A 94 21.07 2.22 -0.31
CA ALA A 94 20.71 1.86 1.06
C ALA A 94 19.32 2.38 1.46
N PHE A 95 18.91 3.55 0.96
CA PHE A 95 17.56 4.07 1.19
C PHE A 95 16.52 3.34 0.34
N GLN A 96 16.84 3.05 -0.94
CA GLN A 96 15.98 2.22 -1.79
C GLN A 96 15.75 0.83 -1.17
N GLN A 97 16.79 0.22 -0.61
CA GLN A 97 16.68 -1.05 0.09
C GLN A 97 15.89 -0.92 1.40
N ALA A 98 16.04 0.17 2.15
CA ALA A 98 15.22 0.41 3.34
C ALA A 98 13.73 0.52 2.98
N GLN A 99 13.37 1.21 1.89
CA GLN A 99 11.99 1.26 1.40
C GLN A 99 11.47 -0.13 1.00
N ASN A 100 12.28 -0.94 0.31
CA ASN A 100 11.90 -2.30 -0.05
C ASN A 100 11.64 -3.16 1.20
N ASP A 101 12.51 -3.07 2.20
CA ASP A 101 12.42 -3.90 3.39
C ASP A 101 11.25 -3.49 4.28
N GLU A 102 10.95 -2.19 4.40
CA GLU A 102 9.78 -1.73 5.15
C GLU A 102 8.47 -2.09 4.43
N ARG A 103 8.42 -1.94 3.10
CA ARG A 103 7.30 -2.48 2.30
C ARG A 103 7.10 -3.96 2.58
N ASP A 104 8.19 -4.74 2.56
CA ASP A 104 8.09 -6.18 2.71
C ASP A 104 7.69 -6.57 4.13
N ARG A 105 8.25 -5.92 5.14
CA ARG A 105 7.95 -6.18 6.56
C ARG A 105 6.52 -5.79 6.93
N GLY A 106 6.09 -4.59 6.57
CA GLY A 106 4.81 -4.02 7.00
C GLY A 106 3.60 -4.45 6.16
N TYR A 107 3.81 -4.76 4.88
CA TYR A 107 2.69 -4.86 3.93
C TYR A 107 2.74 -6.15 3.12
N PHE A 108 3.82 -6.41 2.38
CA PHE A 108 3.87 -7.54 1.45
C PHE A 108 3.89 -8.90 2.15
N ASN A 109 4.81 -9.09 3.12
CA ASN A 109 4.90 -10.38 3.81
C ASN A 109 3.65 -10.68 4.64
N PRO A 110 3.06 -9.74 5.42
CA PRO A 110 1.80 -9.97 6.10
C PRO A 110 0.65 -10.31 5.14
N ALA A 111 0.53 -9.62 4.00
CA ALA A 111 -0.49 -9.91 3.00
C ALA A 111 -0.37 -11.34 2.44
N VAL A 112 0.84 -11.74 2.05
CA VAL A 112 1.11 -13.07 1.51
C VAL A 112 0.90 -14.15 2.58
N GLN A 113 1.30 -13.91 3.82
CA GLN A 113 1.05 -14.83 4.94
C GLN A 113 -0.45 -15.01 5.20
N ALA A 114 -1.22 -13.91 5.23
CA ALA A 114 -2.67 -13.97 5.38
C ALA A 114 -3.32 -14.71 4.20
N GLY A 115 -2.88 -14.43 2.97
CA GLY A 115 -3.41 -15.10 1.78
C GLY A 115 -3.12 -16.61 1.79
N ASN A 116 -1.91 -17.01 2.18
CA ASN A 116 -1.56 -18.42 2.37
C ASN A 116 -2.41 -19.09 3.47
N SER A 117 -2.66 -18.38 4.58
CA SER A 117 -3.53 -18.89 5.66
C SER A 117 -4.97 -19.10 5.22
N ASP A 118 -5.48 -18.26 4.32
CA ASP A 118 -6.85 -18.37 3.80
C ASP A 118 -6.93 -19.25 2.55
N GLY A 119 -5.79 -19.72 2.04
CA GLY A 119 -5.71 -20.60 0.87
C GLY A 119 -6.02 -19.90 -0.45
N VAL A 120 -5.92 -18.57 -0.51
CA VAL A 120 -6.12 -17.82 -1.76
C VAL A 120 -4.84 -17.81 -2.62
N GLY A 121 -5.02 -17.85 -3.94
CA GLY A 121 -3.97 -17.79 -4.94
C GLY A 121 -3.36 -16.40 -5.12
N THR A 122 -2.61 -16.23 -6.21
CA THR A 122 -1.81 -15.02 -6.46
C THR A 122 -2.65 -13.75 -6.56
N LEU A 123 -3.82 -13.81 -7.20
CA LEU A 123 -4.74 -12.67 -7.27
C LEU A 123 -5.24 -12.28 -5.87
N GLY A 124 -5.63 -13.26 -5.04
CA GLY A 124 -6.07 -13.00 -3.68
C GLY A 124 -4.99 -12.37 -2.81
N GLN A 125 -3.75 -12.88 -2.92
CA GLN A 125 -2.59 -12.30 -2.23
C GLN A 125 -2.31 -10.86 -2.70
N PHE A 126 -2.46 -10.56 -3.99
CA PHE A 126 -2.35 -9.19 -4.51
C PHE A 126 -3.47 -8.30 -3.96
N ILE A 127 -4.72 -8.77 -3.93
CA ILE A 127 -5.86 -8.03 -3.36
C ILE A 127 -5.60 -7.68 -1.89
N TYR A 128 -5.06 -8.62 -1.12
CA TYR A 128 -4.68 -8.38 0.28
C TYR A 128 -3.56 -7.38 0.43
N TYR A 129 -2.53 -7.49 -0.41
CA TYR A 129 -1.40 -6.57 -0.40
C TYR A 129 -1.85 -5.14 -0.71
N ASP A 130 -2.67 -4.97 -1.75
CA ASP A 130 -3.21 -3.67 -2.12
C ASP A 130 -4.13 -3.09 -1.02
N ALA A 131 -4.89 -3.95 -0.33
CA ALA A 131 -5.71 -3.53 0.82
C ALA A 131 -4.84 -3.06 2.01
N LEU A 132 -3.76 -3.78 2.33
CA LEU A 132 -2.82 -3.38 3.38
C LEU A 132 -2.12 -2.06 3.07
N VAL A 133 -1.75 -1.82 1.80
CA VAL A 133 -1.14 -0.55 1.38
C VAL A 133 -2.10 0.62 1.62
N VAL A 134 -3.38 0.49 1.27
CA VAL A 134 -4.36 1.59 1.40
C VAL A 134 -4.83 1.79 2.83
N HIS A 135 -5.14 0.69 3.51
CA HIS A 135 -5.89 0.72 4.78
C HIS A 135 -5.01 0.51 6.00
N GLY A 136 -3.75 0.14 5.81
CA GLY A 136 -2.90 -0.36 6.88
C GLY A 136 -3.50 -1.58 7.57
N ASP A 137 -2.97 -1.89 8.75
CA ASP A 137 -3.53 -2.89 9.65
C ASP A 137 -3.80 -2.29 11.03
N GLY A 138 -4.62 -2.96 11.84
CA GLY A 138 -5.02 -2.48 13.16
C GLY A 138 -6.46 -2.84 13.48
N SER A 139 -7.03 -2.18 14.49
CA SER A 139 -8.38 -2.47 14.99
C SER A 139 -9.50 -1.61 14.41
N ASP A 140 -9.17 -0.56 13.64
CA ASP A 140 -10.19 0.35 13.11
C ASP A 140 -11.09 -0.35 12.08
N PRO A 141 -12.35 0.09 11.91
CA PRO A 141 -13.30 -0.60 11.04
C PRO A 141 -12.86 -0.67 9.58
N THR A 142 -12.02 0.25 9.11
CA THR A 142 -11.56 0.30 7.71
C THR A 142 -10.23 -0.40 7.48
N THR A 143 -9.54 -0.93 8.52
CA THR A 143 -8.25 -1.62 8.35
C THR A 143 -8.38 -2.96 7.62
N PHE A 144 -7.24 -3.46 7.11
CA PHE A 144 -7.16 -4.77 6.46
C PHE A 144 -7.77 -5.90 7.30
N SER A 145 -7.38 -6.04 8.58
CA SER A 145 -7.90 -7.09 9.46
C SER A 145 -9.43 -7.01 9.62
N SER A 146 -9.98 -5.80 9.74
CA SER A 146 -11.43 -5.58 9.84
C SER A 146 -12.15 -5.94 8.55
N ILE A 147 -11.62 -5.54 7.38
CA ILE A 147 -12.15 -5.91 6.06
C ILE A 147 -12.14 -7.43 5.88
N ARG A 148 -11.01 -8.08 6.17
CA ARG A 148 -10.84 -9.53 6.07
C ARG A 148 -11.85 -10.26 6.96
N ASN A 149 -12.05 -9.82 8.20
CA ASN A 149 -13.01 -10.43 9.11
C ASN A 149 -14.46 -10.31 8.62
N ARG A 150 -14.87 -9.14 8.09
CA ARG A 150 -16.20 -8.99 7.48
C ARG A 150 -16.39 -9.88 6.25
N ALA A 151 -15.37 -9.98 5.41
CA ALA A 151 -15.40 -10.86 4.24
C ALA A 151 -15.59 -12.33 4.64
N ARG A 152 -14.85 -12.81 5.64
CA ARG A 152 -14.96 -14.17 6.18
C ARG A 152 -16.31 -14.47 6.82
N ALA A 153 -17.00 -13.46 7.35
CA ALA A 153 -18.36 -13.62 7.85
C ALA A 153 -19.40 -13.78 6.71
N ARG A 154 -19.06 -13.37 5.48
CA ARG A 154 -19.95 -13.43 4.31
C ARG A 154 -19.67 -14.63 3.41
N ALA A 155 -18.43 -15.08 3.32
CA ALA A 155 -18.01 -16.23 2.51
C ALA A 155 -16.86 -16.98 3.19
N ALA A 156 -16.92 -18.31 3.17
CA ALA A 156 -15.82 -19.15 3.65
C ALA A 156 -14.59 -18.97 2.76
N THR A 157 -13.41 -18.97 3.38
CA THR A 157 -12.13 -18.96 2.64
C THR A 157 -11.89 -20.31 1.97
N PRO A 158 -11.01 -20.41 0.96
CA PRO A 158 -10.56 -21.70 0.43
C PRO A 158 -10.03 -22.66 1.50
N ALA A 159 -9.27 -22.16 2.49
CA ALA A 159 -8.78 -22.97 3.61
C ALA A 159 -9.92 -23.52 4.49
N ASP A 160 -11.04 -22.81 4.56
CA ASP A 160 -12.26 -23.21 5.25
C ASP A 160 -13.25 -23.98 4.33
N GLY A 161 -12.81 -24.38 3.12
CA GLY A 161 -13.59 -25.16 2.16
C GLY A 161 -14.52 -24.36 1.24
N GLY A 162 -14.38 -23.03 1.21
CA GLY A 162 -15.13 -22.14 0.32
C GLY A 162 -14.53 -22.03 -1.09
N ASP A 163 -15.32 -21.47 -2.01
CA ASP A 163 -14.85 -21.11 -3.36
C ASP A 163 -14.07 -19.80 -3.32
N GLU A 164 -12.86 -19.79 -3.91
CA GLU A 164 -11.97 -18.63 -3.90
C GLU A 164 -12.61 -17.41 -4.55
N THR A 165 -13.28 -17.59 -5.70
CA THR A 165 -13.89 -16.48 -6.43
C THR A 165 -14.98 -15.80 -5.60
N THR A 166 -15.83 -16.62 -4.95
CA THR A 166 -16.88 -16.17 -4.05
C THR A 166 -16.31 -15.41 -2.86
N TYR A 167 -15.25 -15.94 -2.24
CA TYR A 167 -14.57 -15.28 -1.14
C TYR A 167 -13.95 -13.93 -1.55
N LEU A 168 -13.24 -13.89 -2.68
CA LEU A 168 -12.61 -12.66 -3.17
C LEU A 168 -13.63 -11.60 -3.57
N HIS A 169 -14.79 -11.97 -4.13
CA HIS A 169 -15.89 -11.01 -4.34
C HIS A 169 -16.38 -10.42 -3.01
N ALA A 170 -16.60 -11.25 -1.99
CA ALA A 170 -16.99 -10.78 -0.67
C ALA A 170 -15.94 -9.84 -0.06
N PHE A 171 -14.64 -10.16 -0.22
CA PHE A 171 -13.56 -9.28 0.24
C PHE A 171 -13.56 -7.94 -0.49
N LEU A 172 -13.67 -7.94 -1.82
CA LEU A 172 -13.69 -6.70 -2.61
C LEU A 172 -14.93 -5.85 -2.32
N ASP A 173 -16.09 -6.44 -2.02
CA ASP A 173 -17.28 -5.72 -1.55
C ASP A 173 -17.00 -4.98 -0.23
N GLU A 174 -16.43 -5.67 0.77
CA GLU A 174 -16.11 -5.08 2.07
C GLU A 174 -15.01 -4.02 1.98
N ARG A 175 -14.09 -4.18 1.04
CA ARG A 175 -13.06 -3.19 0.75
C ARG A 175 -13.62 -1.93 0.09
N VAL A 176 -14.51 -2.07 -0.90
CA VAL A 176 -15.23 -0.93 -1.49
C VAL A 176 -16.03 -0.18 -0.42
N TRP A 177 -16.68 -0.91 0.49
CA TRP A 177 -17.36 -0.27 1.63
C TRP A 177 -16.40 0.55 2.50
N ALA A 178 -15.21 0.00 2.82
CA ALA A 178 -14.21 0.66 3.64
C ALA A 178 -13.66 1.93 2.98
N MET A 179 -13.31 1.85 1.69
CA MET A 179 -12.85 3.01 0.90
C MET A 179 -13.88 4.15 0.92
N LYS A 180 -15.18 3.82 0.79
CA LYS A 180 -16.27 4.82 0.83
C LYS A 180 -16.52 5.46 2.19
N GLN A 181 -15.86 5.02 3.26
CA GLN A 181 -15.92 5.72 4.56
C GLN A 181 -14.91 6.87 4.65
N GLU A 182 -13.94 6.93 3.75
CA GLU A 182 -12.87 7.92 3.75
C GLU A 182 -12.99 8.83 2.51
N PRO A 183 -13.27 10.14 2.64
CA PRO A 183 -13.46 11.04 1.49
C PRO A 183 -12.28 11.06 0.50
N ALA A 184 -11.05 10.85 0.99
CA ALA A 184 -9.85 10.77 0.16
C ALA A 184 -9.82 9.52 -0.76
N HIS A 185 -10.66 8.52 -0.49
CA HIS A 185 -10.65 7.21 -1.16
C HIS A 185 -11.99 6.87 -1.83
N GLU A 186 -12.81 7.86 -2.19
CA GLU A 186 -14.11 7.60 -2.84
C GLU A 186 -14.00 6.90 -4.21
N ASP A 187 -12.92 7.15 -4.96
CA ASP A 187 -12.66 6.47 -6.22
C ASP A 187 -12.18 5.03 -5.96
N THR A 188 -12.97 4.07 -6.42
CA THR A 188 -12.76 2.63 -6.21
C THR A 188 -12.29 1.91 -7.48
N SER A 189 -11.83 2.64 -8.50
CA SER A 189 -11.39 2.08 -9.79
C SER A 189 -10.26 1.05 -9.67
N ARG A 190 -9.35 1.20 -8.69
CA ARG A 190 -8.32 0.19 -8.35
C ARG A 190 -8.92 -1.19 -8.03
N ILE A 191 -10.17 -1.21 -7.57
CA ILE A 191 -10.95 -2.43 -7.35
C ILE A 191 -11.81 -2.72 -8.58
N ASP A 192 -12.67 -1.77 -8.96
CA ASP A 192 -13.77 -2.01 -9.90
C ASP A 192 -13.30 -2.26 -11.34
N THR A 193 -12.29 -1.53 -11.79
CA THR A 193 -11.76 -1.60 -13.15
C THR A 193 -10.39 -2.26 -13.24
N ALA A 194 -9.95 -2.91 -12.15
CA ALA A 194 -8.72 -3.72 -12.11
C ALA A 194 -8.92 -5.05 -11.39
N GLN A 195 -8.95 -5.08 -10.06
CA GLN A 195 -9.02 -6.35 -9.30
C GLN A 195 -10.26 -7.19 -9.64
N ARG A 196 -11.43 -6.55 -9.74
CA ARG A 196 -12.67 -7.22 -10.17
C ARG A 196 -12.58 -7.70 -11.61
N VAL A 197 -11.88 -6.99 -12.50
CA VAL A 197 -11.69 -7.43 -13.89
C VAL A 197 -10.87 -8.72 -13.92
N PHE A 198 -9.75 -8.78 -13.19
CA PHE A 198 -8.94 -9.99 -13.11
C PHE A 198 -9.72 -11.17 -12.52
N LEU A 199 -10.51 -10.91 -11.47
CA LEU A 199 -11.33 -11.92 -10.82
C LEU A 199 -12.44 -12.44 -11.74
N ASN A 200 -13.18 -11.55 -12.41
CA ASN A 200 -14.24 -11.90 -13.35
C ASN A 200 -13.71 -12.69 -14.56
N ASN A 201 -12.47 -12.44 -14.96
CA ASN A 201 -11.79 -13.19 -16.02
C ASN A 201 -11.26 -14.56 -15.55
N GLY A 202 -11.43 -14.91 -14.27
CA GLY A 202 -10.91 -16.15 -13.69
C GLY A 202 -9.39 -16.19 -13.61
N ASN A 203 -8.70 -15.06 -13.70
CA ASN A 203 -7.24 -14.99 -13.65
C ASN A 203 -6.72 -15.02 -12.20
N LEU A 204 -7.06 -16.09 -11.47
CA LEU A 204 -6.69 -16.27 -10.06
C LEU A 204 -5.17 -16.34 -9.82
N ASN A 205 -4.42 -16.69 -10.87
CA ASN A 205 -2.95 -16.74 -10.83
C ASN A 205 -2.29 -15.41 -11.25
N LEU A 206 -3.08 -14.39 -11.62
CA LEU A 206 -2.58 -13.09 -12.06
C LEU A 206 -1.56 -13.18 -13.21
N ASN A 207 -1.80 -14.12 -14.13
CA ASN A 207 -0.94 -14.36 -15.30
C ASN A 207 -1.05 -13.20 -16.29
N THR A 208 0.06 -12.86 -16.93
CA THR A 208 0.06 -11.90 -18.03
C THR A 208 -0.48 -12.55 -19.33
N PRO A 209 -1.03 -11.75 -20.27
CA PRO A 209 -1.20 -10.30 -20.23
C PRO A 209 -2.24 -9.83 -19.20
N LEU A 210 -1.98 -8.66 -18.60
CA LEU A 210 -2.91 -7.96 -17.70
C LEU A 210 -3.30 -6.62 -18.32
N ASP A 211 -4.60 -6.38 -18.41
CA ASP A 211 -5.19 -5.12 -18.87
C ASP A 211 -6.16 -4.59 -17.82
N TRP A 212 -6.01 -3.33 -17.44
CA TRP A 212 -6.89 -2.70 -16.44
C TRP A 212 -6.94 -1.19 -16.60
N HIS A 213 -7.85 -0.55 -15.85
CA HIS A 213 -7.90 0.91 -15.74
C HIS A 213 -7.89 1.34 -14.28
N VAL A 214 -7.26 2.47 -13.99
CA VAL A 214 -7.37 3.19 -12.71
C VAL A 214 -7.50 4.67 -13.02
N TYR A 215 -8.43 5.37 -12.36
CA TYR A 215 -8.77 6.78 -12.62
C TYR A 215 -9.06 7.08 -14.10
N GLY A 216 -9.63 6.10 -14.82
CA GLY A 216 -9.91 6.19 -16.25
C GLY A 216 -8.69 5.98 -17.18
N SER A 217 -7.48 5.87 -16.65
CA SER A 217 -6.26 5.63 -17.45
C SER A 217 -6.03 4.13 -17.70
N PRO A 218 -5.78 3.70 -18.95
CA PRO A 218 -5.50 2.31 -19.28
C PRO A 218 -4.05 1.93 -18.95
N TYR A 219 -3.85 0.69 -18.48
CA TYR A 219 -2.54 0.09 -18.24
C TYR A 219 -2.46 -1.33 -18.78
N HIS A 220 -1.25 -1.74 -19.14
CA HIS A 220 -0.96 -3.06 -19.70
C HIS A 220 0.37 -3.62 -19.17
N ILE A 221 0.38 -4.91 -18.82
CA ILE A 221 1.61 -5.70 -18.56
C ILE A 221 1.55 -6.96 -19.42
N SER A 222 2.61 -7.19 -20.20
CA SER A 222 2.78 -8.38 -21.05
C SER A 222 3.51 -9.53 -20.34
#